data_AF-A0A8S3CCV9-F1
#
_entry.id   AF-A0A8S3CCV9-F1
#
_cell.length_a   1.000
_cell.length_b   1.000
_cell.length_c   1.000
_cell.angle_alpha   90.00
_cell.angle_beta   90.00
_cell.angle_gamma   90.00
#
_symmetry.space_group_name_H-M   'P 1'
#
loop_
_entity.id
_entity.type
_entity.pdbx_description
1 polymer ?
#
loop_
_entity_poly.entity_id
_entity_poly.type
_entity_poly.pdbx_seq_one_letter_code
_entity_poly.pdbx_strand_id
1 'polypeptide(L)'
;MVASRAAESPEQWQTRREDDRTRRSTSRAARWAFMEREAFQYDPTKNYDNHCQLYIERMTEIYSYCDAFKWPGEAPGMCCSIGKVKLPSLRLPPEPLESLMSGTTATSKHFLENIRKYNSCFQMTSFGATSE
;
A
#
# COMPACT_ATOMS: atom_id res chain seq x y z
N MET A 1 -38.03 20.13 14.86
CA MET A 1 -37.12 21.21 15.28
C MET A 1 -35.72 20.62 15.40
N VAL A 2 -34.80 20.97 14.50
CA VAL A 2 -33.40 20.53 14.62
C VAL A 2 -32.75 21.44 15.65
N ALA A 3 -32.41 20.91 16.83
CA ALA A 3 -31.74 21.67 17.87
C ALA A 3 -30.41 22.23 17.32
N SER A 4 -30.13 23.50 17.58
CA SER A 4 -28.90 24.16 17.16
C SER A 4 -27.70 23.45 17.78
N ARG A 5 -26.75 23.00 16.94
CA ARG A 5 -25.52 22.26 17.33
C ARG A 5 -24.64 22.99 18.36
N ALA A 6 -24.84 24.29 18.55
CA ALA A 6 -24.10 25.11 19.50
C ALA A 6 -24.62 25.01 20.96
N ALA A 7 -25.81 24.43 21.18
CA ALA A 7 -26.47 24.39 22.49
C ALA A 7 -26.51 22.98 23.12
N GLU A 8 -25.75 22.02 22.57
CA GLU A 8 -25.80 20.63 23.02
C GLU A 8 -24.97 20.39 24.28
N SER A 9 -25.51 19.60 25.20
CA SER A 9 -24.78 19.11 26.38
C SER A 9 -23.64 18.15 25.97
N PRO A 10 -22.53 18.07 26.74
CA PRO A 10 -21.45 17.10 26.48
C PRO A 10 -21.93 15.65 26.32
N GLU A 11 -22.95 15.22 27.06
CA GLU A 11 -23.52 13.87 26.96
C GLU A 11 -24.26 13.67 25.64
N GLN A 12 -25.07 14.65 25.23
CA GLN A 12 -25.76 14.63 23.93
C GLN A 12 -24.77 14.62 22.77
N TRP A 13 -23.64 15.33 22.92
CA TRP A 13 -22.54 15.29 21.96
C TRP A 13 -21.87 13.91 21.87
N GLN A 14 -21.62 13.27 23.01
CA GLN A 14 -21.04 11.92 23.05
C GLN A 14 -21.95 10.91 22.37
N THR A 15 -23.23 10.87 22.76
CA THR A 15 -24.22 9.94 22.22
C THR A 15 -24.34 10.09 20.71
N ARG A 16 -24.51 11.33 20.19
CA ARG A 16 -24.57 11.55 18.74
C ARG A 16 -23.28 11.10 18.03
N ARG A 17 -22.10 11.38 18.60
CA ARG A 17 -20.83 10.97 17.99
C ARG A 17 -20.72 9.45 17.93
N GLU A 18 -21.20 8.76 18.95
CA GLU A 18 -21.23 7.30 19.01
C GLU A 18 -22.27 6.72 18.03
N ASP A 19 -23.44 7.34 17.92
CA ASP A 19 -24.46 6.99 16.92
C ASP A 19 -23.93 7.19 15.49
N ASP A 20 -23.25 8.30 15.24
CA ASP A 20 -22.62 8.60 13.95
C ASP A 20 -21.51 7.58 13.62
N ARG A 21 -20.69 7.19 14.61
CA ARG A 21 -19.69 6.12 14.45
C ARG A 21 -20.36 4.79 14.15
N THR A 22 -21.39 4.42 14.90
CA THR A 22 -22.12 3.17 14.76
C THR A 22 -22.77 3.09 13.39
N ARG A 23 -23.50 4.13 12.97
CA ARG A 23 -24.12 4.23 11.64
C ARG A 23 -23.09 4.13 10.50
N ARG A 24 -21.95 4.80 10.62
CA ARG A 24 -20.87 4.70 9.62
C ARG A 24 -20.22 3.32 9.62
N SER A 25 -20.12 2.67 10.77
CA SER A 25 -19.59 1.31 10.90
C SER A 25 -20.52 0.30 10.24
N THR A 26 -21.81 0.33 10.60
CA THR A 26 -22.84 -0.59 10.07
C THR A 26 -23.03 -0.42 8.58
N SER A 27 -23.08 0.82 8.07
CA SER A 27 -23.18 1.07 6.63
C SER A 27 -21.95 0.54 5.85
N ARG A 28 -20.74 0.70 6.40
CA ARG A 28 -19.53 0.11 5.81
C ARG A 28 -19.58 -1.41 5.84
N ALA A 29 -19.96 -2.02 6.96
CA ALA A 29 -20.08 -3.47 7.08
C ALA A 29 -21.12 -4.03 6.10
N ALA A 30 -22.30 -3.40 6.00
CA ALA A 30 -23.36 -3.80 5.06
C ALA A 30 -22.88 -3.77 3.61
N ARG A 31 -22.05 -2.78 3.22
CA ARG A 31 -21.46 -2.71 1.88
C ARG A 31 -20.63 -3.95 1.55
N TRP A 32 -19.89 -4.47 2.53
CA TRP A 32 -18.99 -5.62 2.39
C TRP A 32 -19.62 -6.96 2.77
N ALA A 33 -20.89 -6.99 3.18
CA ALA A 33 -21.54 -8.20 3.69
C ALA A 33 -21.55 -9.37 2.68
N PHE A 34 -21.67 -9.07 1.39
CA PHE A 34 -21.63 -10.08 0.32
C PHE A 34 -20.24 -10.73 0.13
N MET A 35 -19.18 -10.19 0.74
CA MET A 35 -17.82 -10.76 0.76
C MET A 35 -17.49 -11.44 2.09
N GLU A 36 -18.48 -11.67 2.94
CA GLU A 36 -18.26 -12.29 4.24
C GLU A 36 -17.56 -13.65 4.06
N ARG A 37 -16.30 -13.70 4.50
CA ARG A 37 -15.42 -14.87 4.47
C ARG A 37 -14.93 -15.35 3.10
N GLU A 38 -15.24 -14.65 2.01
CA GLU A 38 -14.76 -15.01 0.65
C GLU A 38 -13.23 -15.10 0.56
N ALA A 39 -12.50 -14.27 1.32
CA ALA A 39 -11.03 -14.32 1.36
C ALA A 39 -10.47 -15.62 1.99
N PHE A 40 -11.24 -16.29 2.85
CA PHE A 40 -10.81 -17.53 3.51
C PHE A 40 -11.23 -18.79 2.75
N GLN A 41 -12.25 -18.69 1.90
CA GLN A 41 -12.77 -19.79 1.09
C GLN A 41 -12.78 -19.37 -0.38
N TYR A 42 -11.59 -19.34 -0.96
CA TYR A 42 -11.40 -18.97 -2.36
C TYR A 42 -12.16 -19.92 -3.29
N ASP A 43 -13.00 -19.36 -4.16
CA ASP A 43 -13.71 -20.09 -5.19
C ASP A 43 -13.15 -19.73 -6.58
N PRO A 44 -12.38 -20.61 -7.23
CA PRO A 44 -11.75 -20.33 -8.51
C PRO A 44 -12.75 -20.09 -9.66
N THR A 45 -14.04 -20.38 -9.47
CA THR A 45 -15.08 -20.14 -10.49
C THR A 45 -15.60 -18.71 -10.49
N LYS A 46 -15.31 -17.92 -9.44
CA LYS A 46 -15.75 -16.53 -9.34
C LYS A 46 -14.78 -15.59 -10.05
N ASN A 47 -15.34 -14.62 -10.77
CA ASN A 47 -14.57 -13.55 -11.39
C ASN A 47 -14.32 -12.43 -10.36
N TYR A 48 -13.21 -12.52 -9.64
CA TYR A 48 -12.79 -11.50 -8.67
C TYR A 48 -12.21 -10.24 -9.33
N ASP A 49 -11.59 -10.37 -10.52
CA ASP A 49 -10.88 -9.29 -11.20
C ASP A 49 -11.79 -8.10 -11.57
N ASN A 50 -13.05 -8.38 -11.93
CA ASN A 50 -14.01 -7.37 -12.38
C ASN A 50 -15.03 -6.99 -11.31
N HIS A 51 -14.87 -7.44 -10.08
CA HIS A 51 -15.83 -7.13 -9.04
C HIS A 51 -15.73 -5.65 -8.64
N CYS A 52 -16.80 -4.87 -8.81
CA CYS A 52 -16.80 -3.41 -8.62
C CYS A 52 -16.33 -2.95 -7.22
N GLN A 53 -16.43 -3.81 -6.21
CA GLN A 53 -15.93 -3.53 -4.86
C GLN A 53 -14.48 -3.98 -4.59
N LEU A 54 -13.89 -4.83 -5.45
CA LEU A 54 -12.46 -5.24 -5.37
C LEU A 54 -11.59 -4.50 -6.38
N TYR A 55 -12.19 -3.87 -7.38
CA TYR A 55 -11.48 -3.20 -8.43
C TYR A 55 -10.82 -1.92 -7.89
N ILE A 56 -9.51 -1.99 -7.66
CA ILE A 56 -8.68 -0.89 -7.12
C ILE A 56 -8.20 0.06 -8.25
N GLU A 57 -8.69 -0.12 -9.49
CA GLU A 57 -8.29 0.63 -10.69
C GLU A 57 -6.77 0.56 -10.98
N ARG A 58 -6.31 1.23 -12.04
CA ARG A 58 -4.89 1.31 -12.40
C ARG A 58 -4.24 2.50 -11.68
N MET A 59 -2.98 2.35 -11.27
CA MET A 59 -2.18 3.47 -10.76
C MET A 59 -1.77 4.41 -11.91
N THR A 60 -2.57 5.42 -12.19
CA THR A 60 -2.35 6.35 -13.31
C THR A 60 -2.19 7.80 -12.86
N GLU A 61 -2.65 8.14 -11.65
CA GLU A 61 -2.47 9.48 -11.11
C GLU A 61 -1.10 9.60 -10.44
N ILE A 62 -0.56 10.82 -10.39
CA ILE A 62 0.75 11.10 -9.80
C ILE A 62 0.58 12.00 -8.58
N TYR A 63 1.30 11.70 -7.49
CA TYR A 63 1.39 12.58 -6.33
C TYR A 63 2.15 13.87 -6.66
N SER A 64 1.59 15.01 -6.28
CA SER A 64 2.15 16.34 -6.56
C SER A 64 3.51 16.64 -5.91
N TYR A 65 3.96 15.83 -4.95
CA TYR A 65 5.15 16.13 -4.12
C TYR A 65 6.30 15.13 -4.29
N CYS A 66 6.05 13.95 -4.84
CA CYS A 66 7.05 12.88 -4.87
C CYS A 66 7.01 12.00 -6.11
N ASP A 67 6.28 12.42 -7.15
CA ASP A 67 6.18 11.77 -8.47
C ASP A 67 5.79 10.29 -8.45
N ALA A 68 5.37 9.79 -7.29
CA ALA A 68 4.87 8.44 -7.12
C ALA A 68 3.49 8.32 -7.76
N PHE A 69 3.25 7.20 -8.44
CA PHE A 69 1.92 6.86 -8.91
C PHE A 69 1.00 6.55 -7.72
N LYS A 70 -0.29 6.82 -7.89
CA LYS A 70 -1.33 6.59 -6.89
C LYS A 70 -2.58 6.01 -7.51
N TRP A 71 -3.36 5.30 -6.70
CA TRP A 71 -4.66 4.80 -7.14
C TRP A 71 -5.73 5.89 -7.10
N PRO A 72 -6.73 5.80 -7.98
CA PRO A 72 -7.94 6.62 -7.89
C PRO A 72 -8.62 6.45 -6.52
N GLY A 73 -8.95 7.56 -5.87
CA GLY A 73 -9.52 7.57 -4.52
C GLY A 73 -8.51 7.41 -3.37
N GLU A 74 -7.22 7.26 -3.64
CA GLU A 74 -6.19 7.26 -2.62
C GLU A 74 -6.05 8.63 -1.94
N ALA A 75 -5.94 8.65 -0.61
CA ALA A 75 -5.86 9.91 0.11
C ALA A 75 -4.53 10.65 -0.18
N PRO A 76 -4.55 12.00 -0.28
CA PRO A 76 -3.34 12.79 -0.59
C PRO A 76 -2.15 12.59 0.36
N GLY A 77 -2.41 12.09 1.58
CA GLY A 77 -1.40 11.87 2.60
C GLY A 77 -0.76 10.48 2.63
N MET A 78 -1.24 9.51 1.85
CA MET A 78 -0.82 8.09 2.00
C MET A 78 0.65 7.86 1.65
N CYS A 79 1.17 8.47 0.58
CA CYS A 79 2.55 8.26 0.15
C CYS A 79 3.54 9.17 0.92
N CYS A 80 3.45 10.49 0.71
CA CYS A 80 4.48 11.44 1.18
C CYS A 80 3.97 12.41 2.26
N SER A 81 2.82 12.09 2.89
CA SER A 81 2.18 12.94 3.90
C SER A 81 2.02 14.39 3.44
N ILE A 82 1.63 14.59 2.18
CA ILE A 82 1.46 15.92 1.57
C ILE A 82 2.79 16.71 1.58
N GLY A 83 3.89 16.06 1.17
CA GLY A 83 5.22 16.68 1.06
C GLY A 83 6.00 16.81 2.37
N LYS A 84 5.44 16.35 3.50
CA LYS A 84 6.16 16.33 4.80
C LYS A 84 7.28 15.29 4.81
N VAL A 85 7.14 14.21 4.05
CA VAL A 85 8.16 13.18 3.89
C VAL A 85 8.82 13.38 2.54
N LYS A 86 10.12 13.67 2.54
CA LYS A 86 10.96 13.73 1.35
C LYS A 86 11.99 12.61 1.43
N LEU A 87 11.86 11.61 0.56
CA LEU A 87 12.84 10.55 0.46
C LEU A 87 14.09 11.07 -0.26
N PRO A 88 15.30 10.72 0.21
CA PRO A 88 16.52 11.00 -0.54
C PRO A 88 16.52 10.21 -1.85
N SER A 89 17.15 10.77 -2.88
CA SER A 89 17.35 10.05 -4.14
C SER A 89 18.13 8.76 -3.89
N LEU A 90 17.69 7.66 -4.50
CA LEU A 90 18.40 6.40 -4.46
C LEU A 90 19.78 6.60 -5.09
N ARG A 91 20.83 6.23 -4.35
CA ARG A 91 22.19 6.20 -4.90
C ARG A 91 22.30 5.03 -5.87
N LEU A 92 23.08 5.22 -6.92
CA LEU A 92 23.42 4.11 -7.81
C LEU A 92 24.16 3.03 -7.01
N PRO A 93 23.85 1.75 -7.24
CA PRO A 93 24.61 0.64 -6.69
C PRO A 93 26.09 0.76 -7.09
N PRO A 94 27.05 0.36 -6.24
CA PRO A 94 28.45 0.29 -6.66
C PRO A 94 28.65 -0.85 -7.67
N GLU A 95 29.67 -0.74 -8.53
CA GLU A 95 30.09 -1.86 -9.37
C GLU A 95 30.66 -3.01 -8.52
N PRO A 96 30.42 -4.29 -8.87
CA PRO A 96 29.81 -4.78 -10.12
C PRO A 96 28.27 -4.82 -10.14
N LEU A 97 27.58 -4.42 -9.06
CA LEU A 97 26.13 -4.61 -8.94
C LEU A 97 25.33 -3.75 -9.93
N GLU A 98 25.79 -2.54 -10.24
CA GLU A 98 25.16 -1.68 -11.23
C GLU A 98 25.12 -2.36 -12.60
N SER A 99 26.26 -2.81 -13.11
CA SER A 99 26.35 -3.54 -14.38
C SER A 99 25.51 -4.82 -14.37
N LEU A 100 25.54 -5.57 -13.26
CA LEU A 100 24.79 -6.82 -13.11
C LEU A 100 23.26 -6.61 -13.05
N MET A 101 22.78 -5.47 -12.56
CA MET A 101 21.35 -5.15 -12.49
C MET A 101 20.80 -4.43 -13.74
N SER A 102 21.64 -4.10 -14.72
CA SER A 102 21.23 -3.34 -15.92
C SER A 102 20.27 -4.08 -16.87
N GLY A 103 20.27 -5.41 -16.88
CA GLY A 103 19.53 -6.28 -17.80
C GLY A 103 20.01 -6.26 -19.26
N THR A 104 21.07 -5.50 -19.56
CA THR A 104 21.49 -5.20 -20.95
C THR A 104 22.44 -6.26 -21.52
N THR A 105 23.40 -6.74 -20.70
CA THR A 105 24.42 -7.70 -21.12
C THR A 105 23.98 -9.14 -20.87
N ALA A 106 24.60 -10.10 -21.57
CA ALA A 106 24.35 -11.53 -21.33
C ALA A 106 24.62 -11.91 -19.86
N THR A 107 25.69 -11.36 -19.28
CA THR A 107 26.06 -11.55 -17.87
C THR A 107 24.99 -11.01 -16.93
N SER A 108 24.47 -9.81 -17.20
CA SER A 108 23.42 -9.22 -16.37
C SER A 108 22.12 -10.01 -16.43
N LYS A 109 21.71 -10.48 -17.61
CA LYS A 109 20.53 -11.35 -17.74
C LYS A 109 20.69 -12.65 -16.98
N HIS A 110 21.82 -13.33 -17.16
CA HIS A 110 22.13 -14.55 -16.42
C HIS A 110 22.11 -14.33 -14.89
N PHE A 111 22.66 -13.21 -14.43
CA PHE A 111 22.62 -12.82 -13.02
C PHE A 111 21.19 -12.65 -12.52
N LEU A 112 20.35 -11.86 -13.21
CA LEU A 112 18.95 -11.62 -12.82
C LEU A 112 18.12 -12.90 -12.81
N GLU A 113 18.28 -13.78 -13.80
CA GLU A 113 17.60 -15.09 -13.86
C GLU A 113 17.97 -15.99 -12.68
N ASN A 114 19.21 -15.89 -12.19
CA ASN A 114 19.73 -16.75 -11.14
C ASN A 114 19.96 -16.03 -9.80
N ILE A 115 19.46 -14.79 -9.62
CA ILE A 115 19.79 -13.93 -8.48
C ILE A 115 19.48 -14.58 -7.13
N ARG A 116 18.41 -15.39 -7.05
CA ARG A 116 18.07 -16.14 -5.83
C ARG A 116 19.14 -17.15 -5.47
N LYS A 117 19.71 -17.87 -6.46
CA LYS A 117 20.79 -18.85 -6.22
C LYS A 117 22.06 -18.16 -5.74
N TYR A 118 22.42 -17.04 -6.36
CA TYR A 118 23.54 -16.21 -5.92
C TYR A 118 23.32 -15.76 -4.45
N ASN A 119 22.19 -15.15 -4.14
CA ASN A 119 21.88 -14.70 -2.78
C ASN A 119 21.87 -15.83 -1.75
N SER A 120 21.34 -17.01 -2.10
CA SER A 120 21.36 -18.19 -1.22
C SER A 120 22.79 -18.70 -0.95
N CYS A 121 23.70 -18.60 -1.93
CA CYS A 121 25.11 -18.95 -1.74
C CYS A 121 25.81 -18.01 -0.73
N PHE A 122 25.47 -16.72 -0.78
CA PHE A 122 25.99 -15.70 0.15
C PHE A 122 25.21 -15.62 1.47
N GLN A 123 24.20 -16.47 1.68
CA GLN A 123 23.42 -16.48 2.92
C GLN A 123 24.24 -17.00 4.13
N MET A 124 25.38 -17.65 3.88
CA MET A 124 26.33 -18.10 4.93
C MET A 124 27.32 -17.01 5.38
N THR A 125 27.30 -15.81 4.79
CA THR A 125 28.24 -14.73 5.12
C THR A 125 27.57 -13.56 5.84
N SER A 126 26.89 -13.81 6.96
CA SER A 126 26.32 -12.75 7.81
C SER A 126 26.77 -12.75 9.27
N PHE A 127 27.80 -13.50 9.63
CA PHE A 127 28.50 -13.32 10.91
C PHE A 127 29.92 -12.77 10.63
N GLY A 128 30.06 -11.43 10.59
CA GLY A 128 31.39 -10.81 10.67
C GLY A 128 31.69 -9.63 9.75
N ALA A 129 30.71 -8.85 9.29
CA ALA A 129 31.04 -7.54 8.73
C ALA A 129 31.43 -6.60 9.88
N THR A 130 32.73 -6.38 10.09
CA THR A 130 33.25 -5.33 10.97
C THR A 130 32.97 -3.98 10.34
N SER A 131 32.42 -3.07 11.14
CA SER A 131 32.26 -1.67 10.78
C SER A 131 33.63 -1.01 10.61
N GLU A 132 33.98 -0.62 9.38
CA GLU A 132 34.85 0.52 9.14
C GLU A 132 34.00 1.78 8.91
#